data_AF-A0A127QPM5-F1
#
_entry.id   AF-A0A127QPM5-F1
#
_cell.length_a   1.000
_cell.length_b   1.000
_cell.length_c   1.000
_cell.angle_alpha   90.00
_cell.angle_beta   90.00
_cell.angle_gamma   90.00
#
_symmetry.space_group_name_H-M   'P 1'
#
loop_
_entity.id
_entity.type
_entity.pdbx_description
1 polymer ?
#
loop_
_entity_poly.entity_id
_entity_poly.type
_entity_poly.pdbx_seq_one_letter_code
_entity_poly.pdbx_strand_id
1 'polypeptide(L)'
;MDYSRTTLHRNGFNVGPAHLHEAVAGYLGYQSKVALNADYFSSDDPNIILSIKPNMEQMTNNISRQKESPLKQVAPSLMAGIIRTGLTPACACCGEKNPHMTPVADAEHASIDGYDPVEWVCPKCSTNEEYGHCHYCGDELRYRLSHLNENCECSIHAGESSMDPEEAEDWESYIENRMNNAD
;
A
#
# COMPACT_ATOMS: atom_id res chain seq x y z
N MET A 1 9.81 -13.40 5.27
CA MET A 1 9.22 -14.20 6.39
C MET A 1 9.78 -13.88 7.77
N ASP A 2 11.02 -13.40 7.89
CA ASP A 2 11.66 -13.17 9.20
C ASP A 2 10.98 -12.11 10.06
N TYR A 3 10.43 -11.06 9.44
CA TYR A 3 9.61 -10.06 10.13
C TYR A 3 8.47 -10.73 10.90
N SER A 4 7.65 -11.53 10.22
CA SER A 4 6.45 -12.13 10.81
C SER A 4 6.79 -13.07 11.96
N ARG A 5 7.87 -13.86 11.85
CA ARG A 5 8.36 -14.71 12.96
C ARG A 5 8.84 -13.89 14.14
N THR A 6 9.63 -12.85 13.90
CA THR A 6 10.17 -11.98 14.96
C THR A 6 9.05 -11.26 15.70
N THR A 7 8.07 -10.75 14.96
CA THR A 7 6.89 -10.08 15.52
C THR A 7 6.05 -11.04 16.35
N LEU A 8 5.77 -12.25 15.86
CA LEU A 8 5.05 -13.26 16.63
C LEU A 8 5.79 -13.63 17.91
N HIS A 9 7.11 -13.82 17.83
CA HIS A 9 7.94 -14.16 19.00
C HIS A 9 7.93 -13.05 20.06
N ARG A 10 8.02 -11.77 19.65
CA ARG A 10 7.89 -10.60 20.54
C ARG A 10 6.52 -10.51 21.21
N ASN A 11 5.47 -11.05 20.57
CA ASN A 11 4.13 -11.17 21.14
C ASN A 11 3.92 -12.47 21.95
N GLY A 12 4.99 -13.22 22.25
CA GLY A 12 4.93 -14.44 23.05
C GLY A 12 4.59 -15.71 22.27
N PHE A 13 4.45 -15.66 20.95
CA PHE A 13 4.12 -16.81 20.12
C PHE A 13 5.35 -17.39 19.45
N ASN A 14 5.81 -18.56 19.92
CA ASN A 14 6.92 -19.28 19.29
C ASN A 14 6.43 -20.17 18.14
N VAL A 15 6.41 -19.62 16.92
CA VAL A 15 5.83 -20.28 15.74
C VAL A 15 6.91 -20.85 14.84
N GLY A 16 6.78 -22.13 14.49
CA GLY A 16 7.66 -22.80 13.53
C GLY A 16 7.46 -22.29 12.09
N PRO A 17 8.50 -22.27 11.24
CA PRO A 17 8.42 -21.75 9.87
C PRO A 17 7.34 -22.41 9.01
N ALA A 18 7.14 -23.73 9.16
CA ALA A 18 6.16 -24.47 8.39
C ALA A 18 4.72 -24.01 8.66
N HIS A 19 4.38 -23.74 9.92
CA HIS A 19 3.05 -23.26 10.31
C HIS A 19 2.79 -21.85 9.77
N LEU A 20 3.82 -21.01 9.77
CA LEU A 20 3.71 -19.65 9.24
C LEU A 20 3.59 -19.63 7.71
N HIS A 21 4.36 -20.47 6.99
CA HIS A 21 4.20 -20.62 5.54
C HIS A 21 2.78 -21.08 5.16
N GLU A 22 2.19 -21.97 5.95
CA GLU A 22 0.83 -22.45 5.71
C GLU A 22 -0.22 -21.35 5.93
N ALA A 23 -0.02 -20.50 6.93
CA ALA A 23 -0.85 -19.31 7.16
C ALA A 23 -0.71 -18.30 6.01
N VAL A 24 0.52 -18.04 5.54
CA VAL A 24 0.76 -17.16 4.38
C VAL A 24 0.10 -17.71 3.12
N ALA A 25 0.25 -19.00 2.84
CA ALA A 25 -0.42 -19.63 1.71
C ALA A 25 -1.95 -19.43 1.77
N GLY A 26 -2.54 -19.59 2.96
CA GLY A 26 -3.98 -19.37 3.14
C GLY A 26 -4.38 -17.91 2.98
N TYR A 27 -3.58 -16.98 3.48
CA TYR A 27 -3.77 -15.54 3.28
C TYR A 27 -3.77 -15.16 1.80
N LEU A 28 -2.92 -15.82 1.01
CA LEU A 28 -2.84 -15.68 -0.45
C LEU A 28 -3.94 -16.47 -1.21
N GLY A 29 -4.84 -17.17 -0.50
CA GLY A 29 -5.94 -17.93 -1.10
C GLY A 29 -5.64 -19.39 -1.45
N TYR A 30 -4.44 -19.89 -1.16
CA TYR A 30 -4.05 -21.27 -1.46
C TYR A 30 -4.44 -22.23 -0.33
N GLN A 31 -4.80 -23.45 -0.75
CA GLN A 31 -5.17 -24.53 0.17
C GLN A 31 -4.00 -25.06 1.00
N SER A 32 -2.76 -24.84 0.57
CA SER A 32 -1.56 -25.19 1.31
C SER A 32 -0.32 -24.48 0.76
N LYS A 33 0.80 -24.52 1.52
CA LYS A 33 2.10 -24.05 1.01
C LYS A 33 2.58 -24.82 -0.22
N VAL A 34 2.17 -26.08 -0.38
CA VAL A 34 2.55 -26.91 -1.54
C VAL A 34 1.84 -26.40 -2.80
N ALA A 35 0.57 -26.03 -2.68
CA ALA A 35 -0.19 -25.42 -3.78
C ALA A 35 0.40 -24.05 -4.17
N LEU A 36 0.77 -23.22 -3.19
CA LEU A 36 1.46 -21.95 -3.44
C LEU A 36 2.76 -22.15 -4.23
N ASN A 37 3.61 -23.08 -3.80
CA ASN A 37 4.88 -23.36 -4.47
C ASN A 37 4.71 -23.94 -5.88
N ALA A 38 3.63 -24.69 -6.12
CA ALA A 38 3.34 -25.26 -7.44
C ALA A 38 2.92 -24.21 -8.47
N ASP A 39 2.40 -23.07 -8.00
CA ASP A 39 1.94 -21.96 -8.84
C ASP A 39 3.07 -21.01 -9.26
N TYR A 40 4.33 -21.38 -8.97
CA TYR A 40 5.52 -20.55 -9.22
C TYR A 40 5.41 -19.12 -8.65
N PHE A 41 4.67 -18.98 -7.55
CA PHE A 41 4.56 -17.71 -6.84
C PHE A 41 5.96 -17.18 -6.52
N SER A 42 6.34 -16.08 -7.16
CA SER A 42 7.61 -15.43 -6.91
C SER A 42 7.42 -14.33 -5.88
N SER A 43 8.10 -14.45 -4.74
CA SER A 43 8.19 -13.37 -3.76
C SER A 43 9.20 -12.29 -4.15
N ASP A 44 9.80 -12.40 -5.33
CA ASP A 44 10.83 -11.45 -5.79
C ASP A 44 10.21 -10.17 -6.36
N ASP A 45 8.91 -10.19 -6.64
CA ASP A 45 8.14 -8.98 -6.93
C ASP A 45 7.98 -8.17 -5.62
N PRO A 46 8.65 -7.01 -5.48
CA PRO A 46 8.55 -6.18 -4.29
C PRO A 46 7.13 -5.64 -4.09
N ASN A 47 6.33 -5.55 -5.15
CA ASN A 47 5.03 -4.91 -5.18
C ASN A 47 3.87 -5.90 -5.23
N ILE A 48 4.15 -7.19 -5.05
CA ILE A 48 3.17 -8.27 -5.01
C ILE A 48 2.03 -8.02 -4.02
N ILE A 49 2.27 -7.21 -2.97
CA ILE A 49 1.24 -6.86 -1.99
C ILE A 49 0.07 -6.06 -2.58
N LEU A 50 0.28 -5.36 -3.70
CA LEU A 50 -0.75 -4.62 -4.40
C LEU A 50 -1.70 -5.53 -5.18
N SER A 51 -1.23 -6.68 -5.65
CA SER A 51 -2.05 -7.65 -6.39
C SER A 51 -2.75 -8.67 -5.49
N ILE A 52 -2.33 -8.76 -4.22
CA ILE A 52 -2.89 -9.71 -3.25
C ILE A 52 -4.28 -9.26 -2.78
N LYS A 53 -5.27 -10.13 -3.01
CA LYS A 53 -6.59 -10.06 -2.35
C LYS A 53 -6.56 -10.98 -1.12
N PRO A 54 -6.55 -10.43 0.11
CA PRO A 54 -6.44 -11.25 1.32
C PRO A 54 -7.61 -12.22 1.46
N ASN A 55 -7.32 -13.50 1.66
CA ASN A 55 -8.34 -14.52 1.94
C ASN A 55 -8.30 -14.93 3.43
N MET A 56 -9.03 -14.19 4.25
CA MET A 56 -9.09 -14.37 5.70
C MET A 56 -9.69 -15.73 6.11
N GLU A 57 -10.69 -16.19 5.37
CA GLU A 57 -11.35 -17.47 5.60
C GLU A 57 -10.37 -18.62 5.35
N GLN A 58 -9.71 -18.62 4.19
CA GLN A 58 -8.74 -19.65 3.83
C GLN A 58 -7.53 -19.64 4.77
N MET A 59 -7.03 -18.47 5.17
CA MET A 59 -5.98 -18.35 6.19
C MET A 59 -6.39 -19.04 7.50
N THR A 60 -7.60 -18.76 7.97
CA THR A 60 -8.13 -19.33 9.23
C THR A 60 -8.31 -20.84 9.11
N ASN A 61 -8.82 -21.33 7.97
CA ASN A 61 -8.96 -22.76 7.66
C ASN A 61 -7.60 -23.47 7.58
N ASN A 62 -6.57 -22.81 7.05
CA ASN A 62 -5.21 -23.36 7.03
C ASN A 62 -4.65 -23.49 8.45
N ILE A 63 -4.82 -22.45 9.28
CA ILE A 63 -4.33 -22.44 10.68
C ILE A 63 -5.06 -23.51 11.52
N SER A 64 -6.38 -23.66 11.36
CA SER A 64 -7.18 -24.61 12.16
C SER A 64 -6.79 -26.08 11.90
N ARG A 65 -6.42 -26.41 10.65
CA ARG A 65 -5.99 -27.75 10.23
C ARG A 65 -4.58 -28.13 10.69
N GLN A 66 -3.80 -27.18 11.20
CA GLN A 66 -2.46 -27.48 11.73
C GLN A 66 -2.56 -28.37 12.97
N LYS A 67 -1.49 -29.13 13.23
CA LYS A 67 -1.26 -29.70 14.57
C LYS A 67 -1.26 -28.58 15.61
N GLU A 68 -1.40 -28.92 16.89
CA GLU A 68 -1.39 -27.92 17.95
C GLU A 68 -0.20 -26.97 17.83
N SER A 69 -0.52 -25.68 17.73
CA SER A 69 0.38 -24.62 17.27
C SER A 69 -0.02 -23.31 17.94
N PRO A 70 0.94 -22.51 18.42
CA PRO A 70 0.64 -21.19 19.00
C PRO A 70 -0.14 -20.26 18.06
N LEU A 71 -0.07 -20.48 16.73
CA LEU A 71 -0.86 -19.71 15.76
C LEU A 71 -2.37 -19.82 15.96
N LYS A 72 -2.88 -20.94 16.50
CA LYS A 72 -4.32 -21.10 16.75
C LYS A 72 -4.86 -20.12 17.80
N GLN A 73 -3.98 -19.52 18.60
CA GLN A 73 -4.32 -18.54 19.63
C GLN A 73 -4.19 -17.09 19.13
N VAL A 74 -3.60 -16.89 17.95
CA VAL A 74 -3.42 -15.56 17.36
C VAL A 74 -4.73 -15.14 16.70
N ALA A 75 -5.22 -13.94 17.03
CA ALA A 75 -6.41 -13.40 16.38
C ALA A 75 -6.21 -13.32 14.85
N PRO A 76 -7.18 -13.74 14.01
CA PRO A 76 -7.02 -13.73 12.56
C PRO A 76 -6.63 -12.35 11.99
N SER A 77 -7.23 -11.27 12.50
CA SER A 77 -6.91 -9.90 12.07
C SER A 77 -5.45 -9.51 12.36
N LEU A 78 -4.93 -9.88 13.53
CA LEU A 78 -3.53 -9.67 13.89
C LEU A 78 -2.60 -10.47 12.97
N MET A 79 -2.93 -11.75 12.72
CA MET A 79 -2.13 -12.58 11.83
C MET A 79 -2.09 -12.01 10.41
N ALA A 80 -3.23 -11.56 9.88
CA ALA A 80 -3.30 -10.90 8.59
C ALA A 80 -2.47 -9.62 8.53
N GLY A 81 -2.53 -8.77 9.56
CA GLY A 81 -1.70 -7.57 9.65
C GLY A 81 -0.20 -7.89 9.66
N ILE A 82 0.21 -8.93 10.38
CA ILE A 82 1.60 -9.42 10.44
C ILE A 82 2.06 -9.97 9.09
N ILE A 83 1.20 -10.72 8.37
CA ILE A 83 1.51 -11.24 7.03
C ILE A 83 1.64 -10.08 6.05
N ARG A 84 0.63 -9.20 5.98
CA ARG A 84 0.62 -8.03 5.10
C ARG A 84 1.91 -7.20 5.28
N THR A 85 2.24 -6.84 6.51
CA THR A 85 3.47 -6.10 6.82
C THR A 85 4.75 -6.87 6.48
N GLY A 86 4.72 -8.20 6.64
CA GLY A 86 5.80 -9.09 6.26
C GLY A 86 6.04 -9.13 4.74
N LEU A 87 4.99 -8.97 3.94
CA LEU A 87 5.01 -8.96 2.48
C LEU A 87 5.30 -7.57 1.89
N THR A 88 4.85 -6.49 2.52
CA THR A 88 5.17 -5.12 2.07
C THR A 88 6.67 -4.81 2.19
N PRO A 89 7.33 -4.19 1.21
CA PRO A 89 8.73 -3.77 1.32
C PRO A 89 9.02 -2.93 2.57
N ALA A 90 10.29 -2.95 2.99
CA ALA A 90 10.75 -2.09 4.07
C ALA A 90 10.78 -0.62 3.62
N CYS A 91 10.75 0.31 4.57
CA CYS A 91 10.87 1.73 4.29
C CYS A 91 12.19 2.05 3.59
N ALA A 92 12.12 2.74 2.45
CA ALA A 92 13.29 3.14 1.69
C ALA A 92 14.23 4.06 2.49
N CYS A 93 13.68 4.88 3.41
CA CYS A 93 14.47 5.83 4.20
C CYS A 93 15.12 5.19 5.44
N CYS A 94 14.40 4.33 6.18
CA CYS A 94 14.85 3.83 7.48
C CYS A 94 14.99 2.31 7.58
N GLY A 95 14.59 1.55 6.56
CA GLY A 95 14.65 0.08 6.55
C GLY A 95 13.64 -0.62 7.47
N GLU A 96 12.77 0.13 8.17
CA GLU A 96 11.76 -0.48 9.04
C GLU A 96 10.53 -0.92 8.26
N LYS A 97 9.93 -2.04 8.68
CA LYS A 97 8.61 -2.49 8.21
C LYS A 97 7.52 -1.93 9.11
N ASN A 98 6.43 -1.46 8.51
CA ASN A 98 5.29 -0.89 9.23
C ASN A 98 3.97 -1.41 8.63
N PRO A 99 2.89 -1.59 9.41
CA PRO A 99 1.58 -1.96 8.86
C PRO A 99 0.94 -0.87 7.98
N HIS A 100 1.37 0.39 8.14
CA HIS A 100 0.82 1.56 7.44
C HIS A 100 1.83 2.16 6.47
N MET A 101 2.59 1.31 5.77
CA MET A 101 3.46 1.77 4.69
C MET A 101 2.62 2.39 3.57
N THR A 102 3.10 3.51 3.03
CA THR A 102 2.50 4.18 1.87
C THR A 102 3.40 3.95 0.66
N PRO A 103 2.85 3.54 -0.49
CA PRO A 103 3.64 3.43 -1.72
C PRO A 103 4.01 4.83 -2.22
N VAL A 104 5.13 4.91 -2.93
CA VAL A 104 5.59 6.13 -3.61
C VAL A 104 5.51 5.91 -5.11
N ALA A 105 4.83 6.81 -5.80
CA ALA A 105 4.68 6.77 -7.25
C ALA A 105 5.96 7.21 -7.95
N ASP A 106 6.14 6.63 -9.13
CA ASP A 106 7.06 7.16 -10.11
C ASP A 106 6.56 8.49 -10.69
N ALA A 107 7.46 9.31 -11.21
CA ALA A 107 7.15 10.60 -11.83
C ALA A 107 6.17 10.46 -13.00
N GLU A 108 6.22 9.35 -13.74
CA GLU A 108 5.49 9.17 -15.01
C GLU A 108 4.19 8.36 -14.87
N HIS A 109 3.90 7.80 -13.69
CA HIS A 109 2.76 6.90 -13.48
C HIS A 109 1.86 7.43 -12.36
N ALA A 110 0.70 7.99 -12.72
CA ALA A 110 -0.27 8.58 -11.80
C ALA A 110 -1.63 7.90 -11.97
N SER A 111 -1.80 6.71 -11.41
CA SER A 111 -3.13 6.23 -11.00
C SER A 111 -2.99 5.02 -10.10
N ILE A 112 -3.86 4.92 -9.09
CA ILE A 112 -4.02 3.77 -8.17
C ILE A 112 -4.22 2.44 -8.93
N ASP A 113 -4.71 2.52 -10.17
CA ASP A 113 -5.14 1.36 -10.95
C ASP A 113 -4.04 0.75 -11.87
N GLY A 114 -2.82 1.33 -11.91
CA GLY A 114 -1.73 0.91 -12.81
C GLY A 114 -0.34 0.77 -12.18
N TYR A 115 -0.26 0.55 -10.86
CA TYR A 115 0.96 0.72 -10.07
C TYR A 115 2.09 -0.28 -10.30
N ASP A 116 3.29 0.28 -10.52
CA ASP A 116 4.54 -0.31 -10.04
C ASP A 116 5.26 0.75 -9.19
N PRO A 117 4.99 0.82 -7.87
CA PRO A 117 5.61 1.84 -7.04
C PRO A 117 7.11 1.61 -6.97
N VAL A 118 7.87 2.69 -7.10
CA VAL A 118 9.33 2.63 -7.07
C VAL A 118 9.87 2.37 -5.68
N GLU A 119 9.12 2.78 -4.64
CA GLU A 119 9.50 2.57 -3.26
C GLU A 119 8.30 2.61 -2.30
N TRP A 120 8.56 2.29 -1.03
CA TRP A 120 7.58 2.35 0.06
C TRP A 120 8.17 3.13 1.22
N VAL A 121 7.34 3.95 1.88
CA VAL A 121 7.74 4.80 3.01
C VAL A 121 6.85 4.57 4.22
N CYS A 122 7.45 4.57 5.42
CA CYS A 122 6.68 4.46 6.65
C CYS A 122 6.06 5.81 7.04
N PRO A 123 5.04 5.84 7.90
CA PRO A 123 4.36 7.08 8.30
C PRO A 123 5.28 8.16 8.87
N LYS A 124 6.38 7.76 9.52
CA LYS A 124 7.36 8.69 10.07
C LYS A 124 8.23 9.34 8.98
N CYS A 125 8.56 8.59 7.93
CA CYS A 125 9.41 9.07 6.84
C CYS A 125 8.61 9.75 5.73
N SER A 126 7.33 9.43 5.58
CA SER A 126 6.45 10.06 4.59
C SER A 126 6.13 11.52 4.89
N THR A 127 6.34 11.97 6.12
CA THR A 127 6.23 13.39 6.52
C THR A 127 7.53 14.16 6.39
N ASN A 128 8.59 13.54 5.85
CA ASN A 128 9.84 14.24 5.56
C ASN A 128 9.64 15.27 4.44
N GLU A 129 10.47 16.32 4.40
CA GLU A 129 10.49 17.37 3.37
C GLU A 129 10.90 16.85 1.96
N GLU A 130 11.02 15.54 1.78
CA GLU A 130 11.33 14.90 0.50
C GLU A 130 10.09 14.34 -0.20
N TYR A 131 8.95 14.27 0.50
CA TYR A 131 7.72 13.66 0.00
C TYR A 131 6.53 14.61 0.06
N GLY A 132 5.63 14.50 -0.91
CA GLY A 132 4.39 15.26 -1.00
C GLY A 132 3.25 14.44 -1.60
N HIS A 133 2.16 15.13 -1.90
CA HIS A 133 0.98 14.58 -2.56
C HIS A 133 0.66 15.40 -3.80
N CYS A 134 0.16 14.73 -4.83
CA CYS A 134 -0.51 15.42 -5.92
C CYS A 134 -1.93 15.77 -5.52
N HIS A 135 -2.37 17.00 -5.77
CA HIS A 135 -3.72 17.48 -5.45
C HIS A 135 -4.85 16.61 -6.02
N TYR A 136 -4.59 15.97 -7.17
CA TYR A 136 -5.59 15.23 -7.93
C TYR A 136 -5.52 13.70 -7.73
N CYS A 137 -4.40 13.18 -7.21
CA CYS A 137 -4.20 11.72 -7.04
C CYS A 137 -4.72 11.17 -5.70
N GLY A 138 -5.03 12.04 -4.75
CA GLY A 138 -5.42 11.66 -3.38
C GLY A 138 -4.25 11.31 -2.46
N ASP A 139 -4.59 10.99 -1.20
CA ASP A 139 -3.62 10.89 -0.09
C ASP A 139 -3.04 9.49 0.12
N GLU A 140 -3.59 8.48 -0.57
CA GLU A 140 -3.14 7.08 -0.46
C GLU A 140 -1.78 6.83 -1.14
N LEU A 141 -1.29 7.82 -1.88
CA LEU A 141 -0.04 7.79 -2.63
C LEU A 141 0.86 8.95 -2.23
N ARG A 142 2.17 8.67 -2.13
CA ARG A 142 3.19 9.70 -2.01
C ARG A 142 3.92 9.92 -3.32
N TYR A 143 4.39 11.14 -3.54
CA TYR A 143 5.34 11.49 -4.58
C TYR A 143 6.61 12.02 -3.93
N ARG A 144 7.76 11.82 -4.56
CA ARG A 144 8.94 12.64 -4.23
C ARG A 144 8.63 14.09 -4.60
N LEU A 145 8.99 15.04 -3.75
CA LEU A 145 8.74 16.47 -4.04
C LEU A 145 9.37 16.91 -5.36
N SER A 146 10.50 16.33 -5.75
CA SER A 146 11.14 16.59 -7.04
C SER A 146 10.31 16.15 -8.26
N HIS A 147 9.26 15.35 -8.07
CA HIS A 147 8.33 14.91 -9.12
C HIS A 147 7.06 15.75 -9.16
N LEU A 148 6.92 16.70 -8.25
CA LEU A 148 5.79 17.63 -8.20
C LEU A 148 6.23 19.00 -8.70
N ASN A 149 5.36 19.69 -9.42
CA ASN A 149 5.58 21.09 -9.75
C ASN A 149 5.26 22.01 -8.56
N GLU A 150 5.40 23.32 -8.75
CA GLU A 150 5.16 24.32 -7.70
C GLU A 150 3.71 24.34 -7.16
N ASN A 151 2.75 23.86 -7.95
CA ASN A 151 1.35 23.72 -7.57
C ASN A 151 1.04 22.37 -6.91
N CYS A 152 2.06 21.57 -6.59
CA CYS A 152 1.92 20.22 -6.07
C CYS A 152 1.11 19.30 -7.00
N GLU A 153 1.42 19.35 -8.29
CA GLU A 153 0.86 18.48 -9.33
C GLU A 153 1.93 17.52 -9.83
N CYS A 154 1.57 16.25 -10.01
CA CYS A 154 2.43 15.30 -10.71
C CYS A 154 2.44 15.59 -12.22
N SER A 155 3.36 14.97 -12.95
CA SER A 155 3.51 15.19 -14.40
C SER A 155 2.23 15.01 -15.21
N ILE A 156 1.33 14.12 -14.76
CA ILE A 156 0.06 13.83 -15.44
C ILE A 156 -0.99 14.92 -15.22
N HIS A 157 -0.99 15.56 -14.04
CA HIS A 157 -1.92 16.64 -13.72
C HIS A 157 -1.26 18.03 -13.81
N ALA A 158 -0.10 18.11 -14.48
CA ALA A 158 0.66 19.35 -14.59
C ALA A 158 -0.11 20.39 -15.41
N GLY A 159 -0.44 21.51 -14.78
CA GLY A 159 -1.23 22.59 -15.37
C GLY A 159 -2.73 22.44 -15.19
N GLU A 160 -3.23 21.41 -14.51
CA GLU A 160 -4.68 21.27 -14.27
C GLU A 160 -5.23 22.31 -13.30
N SER A 161 -4.39 22.91 -12.45
CA SER A 161 -4.77 24.06 -11.62
C SER A 161 -4.60 25.40 -12.32
N SER A 162 -3.88 25.46 -13.44
CA SER A 162 -3.74 26.69 -14.21
C SER A 162 -4.88 26.84 -15.19
N MET A 163 -5.68 27.90 -15.04
CA MET A 163 -6.62 28.31 -16.08
C MET A 163 -5.85 29.02 -17.19
N ASP A 164 -6.16 28.67 -18.43
CA ASP A 164 -5.72 29.51 -19.55
C ASP A 164 -6.52 30.84 -19.57
N PRO A 165 -6.07 31.85 -20.34
CA PRO A 165 -6.76 33.15 -20.38
C PRO A 165 -8.21 33.08 -20.85
N GLU A 166 -8.57 32.13 -21.71
CA GLU A 166 -9.94 31.96 -22.21
C GLU A 166 -10.82 31.35 -21.10
N GLU A 167 -10.32 30.32 -20.43
CA GLU A 167 -10.98 29.73 -19.26
C GLU A 167 -11.16 30.75 -18.13
N ALA A 168 -10.16 31.61 -17.89
CA ALA A 168 -10.25 32.67 -16.89
C ALA A 168 -11.33 33.72 -17.25
N GLU A 169 -11.39 34.15 -18.51
CA GLU A 169 -12.40 35.11 -19.00
C GLU A 169 -13.82 34.53 -18.91
N ASP A 170 -13.98 33.23 -19.21
CA ASP A 170 -15.25 32.51 -19.07
C ASP A 170 -15.68 32.41 -17.60
N TRP A 171 -14.74 32.12 -16.68
CA TRP A 171 -15.01 32.08 -15.24
C TRP A 171 -15.39 33.46 -14.68
N GLU A 172 -14.68 34.51 -15.07
CA GLU A 172 -15.00 35.89 -14.69
C GLU A 172 -16.40 36.29 -15.19
N SER A 173 -16.70 36.01 -16.45
CA SER A 173 -18.01 36.25 -17.06
C SER A 173 -19.14 35.50 -16.34
N TYR A 174 -18.90 34.27 -15.90
CA TYR A 174 -19.86 33.48 -15.12
C TYR A 174 -20.13 34.09 -13.75
N ILE A 175 -19.09 34.52 -13.04
CA ILE A 175 -19.19 35.14 -11.71
C ILE A 175 -19.96 36.46 -11.80
N GLU A 176 -19.64 37.32 -12.77
CA GLU A 176 -20.36 38.59 -13.00
C GLU A 176 -21.85 38.36 -13.27
N ASN A 177 -22.19 37.40 -14.13
CA ASN A 177 -23.58 37.06 -14.42
C ASN A 177 -24.31 36.51 -13.19
N ARG A 178 -23.65 35.70 -12.35
CA ARG A 178 -24.23 35.20 -11.09
C ARG A 178 -24.48 36.34 -10.10
N MET A 179 -23.57 37.30 -9.97
CA MET A 179 -23.71 38.45 -9.06
C MET A 179 -24.81 39.41 -9.53
N ASN A 180 -24.94 39.64 -10.83
CA ASN A 180 -25.92 40.55 -11.39
C ASN A 180 -27.35 39.99 -11.43
N ASN A 181 -27.52 38.65 -11.32
CA ASN A 181 -28.82 37.98 -11.35
C ASN A 181 -29.19 37.34 -10.00
N ALA A 182 -28.55 37.76 -8.89
CA ALA A 182 -28.82 37.27 -7.54
C ALA A 182 -29.85 38.10 -6.75
N ASP A 183 -30.56 39.03 -7.41
CA ASP A 183 -31.67 39.83 -6.86
C ASP A 183 -33.05 39.28 -7.27
#